data_AF-V5G8L6-F1
#
_entry.id   AF-V5G8L6-F1
#
_cell.length_a   1.000
_cell.length_b   1.000
_cell.length_c   1.000
_cell.angle_alpha   90.00
_cell.angle_beta   90.00
_cell.angle_gamma   90.00
#
_symmetry.space_group_name_H-M   'P 1'
#
loop_
_entity.id
_entity.type
_entity.pdbx_description
1 polymer ?
#
loop_
_entity_poly.entity_id
_entity_poly.type
_entity_poly.pdbx_seq_one_letter_code
_entity_poly.pdbx_strand_id
1 'polypeptide(L)'
;QQKAALCGQIIGTIHCVKNIFSSPEIVSLQSGKFFVIENGRYLLAAGTDRNINDWLLKHRAKTLYSLLNFFHKDFESLASLYKGDSLSAKLYHIFETYLKMIVFGGNIFSHVPSLVLPKSASNVFMEAVHILQCCQEFSYVLGGCILY
;
A
#
# COMPACT_ATOMS: atom_id res chain seq x y z
N GLN A 1 2.36 -13.80 -23.20
CA GLN A 1 3.17 -12.83 -23.98
C GLN A 1 2.81 -11.38 -23.69
N GLN A 2 1.54 -10.95 -23.72
CA GLN A 2 1.15 -9.54 -23.48
C GLN A 2 1.61 -8.94 -22.13
N LYS A 3 1.48 -9.67 -21.00
CA LYS A 3 1.89 -9.16 -19.68
C LYS A 3 3.39 -8.92 -19.56
N ALA A 4 4.22 -9.80 -20.10
CA ALA A 4 5.68 -9.65 -20.08
C ALA A 4 6.13 -8.45 -20.93
N ALA A 5 5.51 -8.25 -22.10
CA ALA A 5 5.77 -7.08 -22.94
C ALA A 5 5.41 -5.77 -22.22
N LEU A 6 4.27 -5.73 -21.52
CA LEU A 6 3.87 -4.58 -20.72
C LEU A 6 4.88 -4.28 -19.60
N CYS A 7 5.30 -5.30 -18.84
CA CYS A 7 6.35 -5.13 -17.82
C CYS A 7 7.64 -4.58 -18.43
N GLY A 8 8.07 -5.11 -19.58
CA GLY A 8 9.24 -4.61 -20.31
C GLY A 8 9.11 -3.16 -20.74
N GLN A 9 7.94 -2.75 -21.25
CA GLN A 9 7.65 -1.36 -21.62
C GLN A 9 7.72 -0.43 -20.40
N ILE A 10 7.11 -0.81 -19.28
CA ILE A 10 7.10 -0.02 -18.05
C ILE A 10 8.52 0.13 -17.50
N ILE A 11 9.23 -0.98 -17.28
CA ILE A 11 10.59 -0.97 -16.72
C ILE A 11 11.56 -0.24 -17.65
N GLY A 12 11.50 -0.50 -18.96
CA GLY A 12 12.36 0.15 -19.95
C GLY A 12 12.12 1.66 -20.00
N THR A 13 10.85 2.10 -19.97
CA THR A 13 10.51 3.53 -19.96
C THR A 13 11.01 4.21 -18.69
N ILE A 14 10.77 3.62 -17.52
CA ILE A 14 11.21 4.18 -16.23
C ILE A 14 12.73 4.30 -16.21
N HIS A 15 13.45 3.25 -16.60
CA HIS A 15 14.91 3.26 -16.58
C HIS A 15 15.49 4.28 -17.58
N CYS A 16 14.94 4.35 -18.79
CA CYS A 16 15.35 5.33 -19.80
C CYS A 16 15.13 6.77 -19.30
N VAL A 17 13.93 7.09 -18.83
CA VAL A 17 13.57 8.44 -18.35
C VAL A 17 14.39 8.81 -17.11
N LYS A 18 14.57 7.89 -16.16
CA LYS A 18 15.37 8.12 -14.95
C LYS A 18 16.84 8.42 -15.27
N ASN A 19 17.41 7.80 -16.30
CA ASN A 19 18.80 8.01 -16.69
C ASN A 19 19.03 9.35 -17.43
N ILE A 20 18.02 9.86 -18.12
CA ILE A 20 18.12 11.12 -18.88
C ILE A 20 17.66 12.32 -18.04
N PHE A 21 16.65 12.11 -17.19
CA PHE A 21 15.95 13.14 -16.43
C PHE A 21 15.90 12.76 -14.93
N SER A 22 14.69 12.62 -14.39
CA SER A 22 14.39 12.21 -13.02
C SER A 22 13.48 10.99 -13.02
N SER A 23 13.40 10.28 -11.89
CA SER A 23 12.50 9.12 -11.79
C SER A 23 11.03 9.54 -11.97
N PRO A 24 10.30 8.97 -12.94
CA PRO A 24 8.91 9.33 -13.18
C PRO A 24 7.99 8.70 -12.13
N GLU A 25 7.08 9.50 -11.54
CA GLU A 25 6.04 8.97 -10.64
C GLU A 25 4.91 8.27 -11.41
N ILE A 26 4.58 8.76 -12.61
CA ILE A 26 3.50 8.24 -13.46
C ILE A 26 4.01 7.95 -14.86
N VAL A 27 3.68 6.78 -15.39
CA VAL A 27 3.94 6.37 -16.77
C VAL A 27 2.60 6.14 -17.46
N SER A 28 2.32 6.90 -18.51
CA SER A 28 1.13 6.74 -19.34
C SER A 28 1.50 6.06 -20.66
N LEU A 29 1.01 4.83 -20.86
CA LEU A 29 1.14 4.07 -22.10
C LEU A 29 -0.20 4.08 -22.84
N GLN A 30 -0.19 3.64 -24.11
CA GLN A 30 -1.45 3.44 -24.84
C GLN A 30 -2.37 2.44 -24.13
N SER A 31 -1.80 1.45 -23.46
CA SER A 31 -2.48 0.37 -22.74
C SER A 31 -3.02 0.75 -21.37
N GLY A 32 -2.63 1.90 -20.79
CA GLY A 32 -3.05 2.29 -19.45
C GLY A 32 -2.15 3.33 -18.80
N LYS A 33 -2.50 3.72 -17.58
CA LYS A 33 -1.75 4.67 -16.76
C LYS A 33 -1.25 3.97 -15.50
N PHE A 34 0.02 4.17 -15.15
CA PHE A 34 0.70 3.44 -14.09
C PHE A 34 1.36 4.40 -13.11
N PHE A 35 1.12 4.23 -11.81
CA PHE A 35 1.89 4.89 -10.75
C PHE A 35 3.01 3.96 -10.28
N VAL A 36 4.20 4.51 -10.11
CA VAL A 36 5.43 3.77 -9.88
C VAL A 36 5.97 4.06 -8.48
N ILE A 37 6.33 3.00 -7.75
CA ILE A 37 7.00 3.10 -6.45
C ILE A 37 8.25 2.22 -6.47
N GLU A 38 9.40 2.83 -6.21
CA GLU A 38 10.68 2.14 -6.04
C GLU A 38 10.75 1.53 -4.63
N ASN A 39 11.14 0.26 -4.51
CA ASN A 39 11.35 -0.43 -3.25
C ASN A 39 12.62 -1.30 -3.34
N GLY A 40 13.77 -0.72 -3.00
CA GLY A 40 15.07 -1.36 -3.17
C GLY A 40 15.34 -1.68 -4.64
N ARG A 41 15.68 -2.94 -4.95
CA ARG A 41 15.84 -3.42 -6.34
C ARG A 41 14.53 -3.69 -7.06
N TYR A 42 13.40 -3.63 -6.36
CA TYR A 42 12.09 -3.94 -6.88
C TYR A 42 11.33 -2.68 -7.27
N LEU A 43 10.36 -2.84 -8.17
CA LEU A 43 9.49 -1.78 -8.62
C LEU A 43 8.04 -2.24 -8.55
N LEU A 44 7.22 -1.47 -7.83
CA LEU A 44 5.77 -1.64 -7.83
C LEU A 44 5.17 -0.71 -8.86
N ALA A 45 4.41 -1.26 -9.81
CA ALA A 45 3.63 -0.49 -10.77
C ALA A 45 2.14 -0.79 -10.58
N ALA A 46 1.37 0.20 -10.15
CA ALA A 46 -0.08 0.11 -10.01
C ALA A 46 -0.75 0.72 -11.26
N GLY A 47 -1.42 -0.11 -12.05
CA GLY A 47 -2.05 0.28 -13.31
C GLY A 47 -3.55 0.57 -13.20
N THR A 48 -4.05 1.51 -13.99
CA THR A 48 -5.47 1.82 -14.13
C THR A 48 -5.81 2.34 -15.54
N ASP A 49 -7.09 2.58 -15.79
CA ASP A 49 -7.58 3.19 -17.02
C ASP A 49 -7.05 4.63 -17.18
N ARG A 50 -6.83 5.07 -18.43
CA ARG A 50 -6.25 6.39 -18.72
C ARG A 50 -7.10 7.56 -18.23
N ASN A 51 -8.41 7.36 -18.08
CA ASN A 51 -9.36 8.38 -17.67
C ASN A 51 -9.38 8.62 -16.15
N ILE A 52 -8.73 7.76 -15.36
CA ILE A 52 -8.62 7.96 -13.91
C ILE A 52 -7.64 9.09 -13.62
N ASN A 53 -8.06 10.00 -12.72
CA ASN A 53 -7.25 11.12 -12.26
C ASN A 53 -5.97 10.65 -11.56
N ASP A 54 -4.87 11.34 -11.84
CA ASP A 54 -3.53 11.02 -11.34
C ASP A 54 -3.47 11.01 -9.81
N TRP A 55 -4.15 11.95 -9.15
CA TRP A 55 -4.20 12.00 -7.68
C TRP A 55 -4.86 10.75 -7.07
N LEU A 56 -5.91 10.23 -7.72
CA LEU A 56 -6.64 9.06 -7.24
C LEU A 56 -5.82 7.79 -7.44
N LEU A 57 -5.16 7.67 -8.60
CA LEU A 57 -4.22 6.58 -8.87
C LEU A 57 -3.06 6.59 -7.87
N LYS A 58 -2.44 7.77 -7.65
CA LYS A 58 -1.38 7.96 -6.65
C LYS A 58 -1.84 7.58 -5.26
N HIS A 59 -3.01 8.04 -4.82
CA HIS A 59 -3.57 7.72 -3.52
C HIS A 59 -3.77 6.21 -3.35
N ARG A 60 -4.44 5.55 -4.30
CA ARG A 60 -4.66 4.09 -4.26
C ARG A 60 -3.37 3.29 -4.26
N ALA A 61 -2.41 3.66 -5.09
CA ALA A 61 -1.11 2.99 -5.17
C ALA A 61 -0.31 3.15 -3.87
N LYS A 62 -0.28 4.35 -3.29
CA LYS A 62 0.38 4.60 -2.00
C LYS A 62 -0.30 3.85 -0.86
N THR A 63 -1.64 3.86 -0.80
CA THR A 63 -2.38 3.10 0.22
C THR A 63 -2.11 1.60 0.11
N LEU A 64 -2.11 1.04 -1.11
CA LEU A 64 -1.72 -0.36 -1.33
C LEU A 64 -0.29 -0.62 -0.84
N TYR A 65 0.66 0.21 -1.25
CA TYR A 65 2.06 0.06 -0.85
C TYR A 65 2.27 0.15 0.65
N SER A 66 1.62 1.11 1.32
CA SER A 66 1.66 1.26 2.77
C SER A 66 1.08 0.04 3.47
N LEU A 67 -0.07 -0.48 3.04
CA LEU A 67 -0.66 -1.71 3.58
C LEU A 67 0.30 -2.91 3.47
N LEU A 68 0.94 -3.05 2.32
CA LEU A 68 1.88 -4.14 2.06
C LEU A 68 3.10 -4.06 2.97
N ASN A 69 3.77 -2.90 2.99
CA ASN A 69 4.94 -2.70 3.85
C ASN A 69 4.58 -2.84 5.32
N PHE A 70 3.38 -2.40 5.69
CA PHE A 70 2.89 -2.47 7.06
C PHE A 70 2.70 -3.93 7.53
N PHE A 71 2.04 -4.78 6.76
CA PHE A 71 1.75 -6.16 7.16
C PHE A 71 2.83 -7.18 6.76
N HIS A 72 3.65 -6.87 5.76
CA HIS A 72 4.55 -7.84 5.13
C HIS A 72 6.01 -7.40 5.05
N LYS A 73 6.35 -6.20 5.55
CA LYS A 73 7.65 -5.54 5.37
C LYS A 73 7.93 -5.21 3.89
N ASP A 74 9.12 -4.67 3.62
CA ASP A 74 9.55 -4.34 2.26
C ASP A 74 9.76 -5.58 1.36
N PHE A 75 9.91 -5.34 0.06
CA PHE A 75 10.00 -6.41 -0.93
C PHE A 75 11.32 -7.18 -0.86
N GLU A 76 12.40 -6.55 -0.39
CA GLU A 76 13.69 -7.24 -0.16
C GLU A 76 13.55 -8.26 0.97
N SER A 77 12.87 -7.87 2.06
CA SER A 77 12.55 -8.74 3.19
C SER A 77 11.69 -9.92 2.74
N LEU A 78 10.65 -9.68 1.94
CA LEU A 78 9.83 -10.76 1.37
C LEU A 78 10.64 -11.67 0.45
N ALA A 79 11.53 -11.13 -0.38
CA ALA A 79 12.38 -11.91 -1.27
C ALA A 79 13.45 -12.73 -0.51
N SER A 80 13.88 -12.28 0.66
CA SER A 80 14.76 -13.06 1.53
C SER A 80 14.03 -14.28 2.14
N LEU A 81 12.73 -14.14 2.43
CA LEU A 81 11.88 -15.19 3.00
C LEU A 81 11.39 -16.19 1.95
N TYR A 82 11.08 -15.71 0.74
CA TYR A 82 10.52 -16.50 -0.35
C TYR A 82 11.42 -16.38 -1.59
N LYS A 83 11.92 -17.51 -2.11
CA LYS A 83 12.82 -17.55 -3.28
C LYS A 83 12.08 -17.89 -4.57
N GLY A 84 12.39 -17.17 -5.65
CA GLY A 84 11.90 -17.48 -7.01
C GLY A 84 10.37 -17.54 -7.11
N ASP A 85 9.85 -18.66 -7.62
CA ASP A 85 8.41 -18.86 -7.86
C ASP A 85 7.56 -18.83 -6.59
N SER A 86 8.14 -19.11 -5.42
CA SER A 86 7.43 -18.98 -4.15
C SER A 86 7.11 -17.52 -3.81
N LEU A 87 7.99 -16.58 -4.20
CA LEU A 87 7.76 -15.14 -3.99
C LEU A 87 6.65 -14.63 -4.91
N SER A 88 6.67 -15.01 -6.18
CA SER A 88 5.66 -14.57 -7.15
C SER A 88 4.26 -15.06 -6.76
N ALA A 89 4.14 -16.33 -6.35
CA ALA A 89 2.89 -16.89 -5.83
C ALA A 89 2.43 -16.18 -4.54
N LYS A 90 3.36 -15.90 -3.61
CA LYS A 90 3.03 -15.19 -2.37
C LYS A 90 2.56 -13.77 -2.63
N LEU A 91 3.28 -13.03 -3.48
CA LEU A 91 2.92 -11.67 -3.89
C LEU A 91 1.57 -11.65 -4.62
N TYR A 92 1.30 -12.66 -5.47
CA TYR A 92 0.00 -12.78 -6.13
C TYR A 92 -1.15 -12.87 -5.12
N HIS A 93 -1.05 -13.76 -4.14
CA HIS A 93 -2.08 -13.89 -3.09
C HIS A 93 -2.22 -12.62 -2.24
N ILE A 94 -1.10 -12.01 -1.87
CA ILE A 94 -1.07 -10.75 -1.14
C ILE A 94 -1.82 -9.66 -1.93
N PHE A 95 -1.43 -9.40 -3.18
CA PHE A 95 -2.06 -8.37 -3.99
C PHE A 95 -3.53 -8.68 -4.26
N GLU A 96 -3.90 -9.93 -4.50
CA GLU A 96 -5.30 -10.32 -4.73
C GLU A 96 -6.19 -9.97 -3.53
N THR A 97 -5.71 -10.22 -2.30
CA THR A 97 -6.44 -9.87 -1.07
C THR A 97 -6.59 -8.35 -0.92
N TYR A 98 -5.50 -7.60 -1.00
CA TYR A 98 -5.55 -6.15 -0.76
C TYR A 98 -6.21 -5.36 -1.89
N LEU A 99 -6.11 -5.80 -3.15
CA LEU A 99 -6.82 -5.15 -4.25
C LEU A 99 -8.33 -5.23 -4.07
N LYS A 100 -8.85 -6.39 -3.64
CA LYS A 100 -10.28 -6.52 -3.28
C LYS A 100 -10.63 -5.54 -2.16
N MET A 101 -9.81 -5.47 -1.11
CA MET A 101 -10.04 -4.53 0.01
C MET A 101 -10.04 -3.06 -0.43
N ILE A 102 -9.15 -2.64 -1.33
CA ILE A 102 -9.10 -1.23 -1.79
C ILE A 102 -10.26 -0.90 -2.73
N VAL A 103 -10.73 -1.85 -3.54
CA VAL A 103 -11.85 -1.64 -4.46
C VAL A 103 -13.18 -1.58 -3.70
N PHE A 104 -13.40 -2.45 -2.71
CA PHE A 104 -14.63 -2.47 -1.91
C PHE A 104 -14.60 -1.53 -0.71
N GLY A 105 -13.42 -1.31 -0.15
CA GLY A 105 -13.17 -0.53 1.05
C GLY A 105 -12.30 0.67 0.75
N GLY A 106 -12.66 1.50 -0.25
CA GLY A 106 -11.96 2.76 -0.55
C GLY A 106 -11.76 3.69 0.66
N ASN A 107 -12.39 3.37 1.80
CA ASN A 107 -12.35 4.08 3.06
C ASN A 107 -12.01 3.27 4.33
N ILE A 108 -11.32 2.11 4.27
CA ILE A 108 -11.08 1.28 5.49
C ILE A 108 -10.40 2.08 6.62
N PHE A 109 -9.56 3.07 6.27
CA PHE A 109 -8.90 3.96 7.25
C PHE A 109 -9.43 5.39 7.27
N SER A 110 -10.35 5.77 6.39
CA SER A 110 -10.95 7.11 6.38
C SER A 110 -12.28 7.18 7.13
N HIS A 111 -12.90 6.04 7.42
CA HIS A 111 -13.96 5.96 8.44
C HIS A 111 -13.36 5.50 9.77
N VAL A 112 -12.92 6.48 10.58
CA VAL A 112 -12.61 6.22 11.98
C VAL A 112 -13.94 5.97 12.70
N PRO A 113 -14.17 4.79 13.30
CA PRO A 113 -15.40 4.54 14.04
C PRO A 113 -15.49 5.51 15.23
N SER A 114 -16.55 6.32 15.26
CA SER A 114 -16.83 7.25 16.36
C SER A 114 -17.75 6.60 17.38
N LEU A 115 -17.34 6.59 18.65
CA LEU A 115 -18.19 6.19 19.76
C LEU A 115 -18.60 7.44 20.56
N VAL A 116 -19.90 7.71 20.64
CA VAL A 116 -20.41 8.82 21.46
C VAL A 116 -20.50 8.34 22.90
N LEU A 117 -19.62 8.85 23.76
CA LEU A 117 -19.65 8.56 25.19
C LEU A 117 -20.57 9.54 25.94
N PRO A 118 -21.43 9.07 26.86
CA PRO A 118 -22.14 9.96 27.77
C PRO A 118 -21.15 10.66 28.70
N LYS A 119 -21.47 11.86 29.19
CA LYS A 119 -20.59 12.66 30.06
C LYS A 119 -20.13 11.91 31.32
N SER A 120 -20.93 10.96 31.80
CA SER A 120 -20.62 10.10 32.95
C SER A 120 -19.58 9.00 32.66
N ALA A 121 -19.24 8.72 31.40
CA ALA A 121 -18.35 7.64 30.99
C ALA A 121 -16.92 8.10 30.66
N SER A 122 -16.48 9.22 31.25
CA SER A 122 -15.11 9.75 31.05
C SER A 122 -14.03 8.77 31.53
N ASN A 123 -14.36 7.93 32.52
CA ASN A 123 -13.49 6.85 32.99
C ASN A 123 -13.22 5.78 31.92
N VAL A 124 -14.21 5.45 31.08
CA VAL A 124 -14.07 4.46 29.99
C VAL A 124 -13.05 4.95 28.97
N PHE A 125 -13.06 6.25 28.64
CA PHE A 125 -12.07 6.85 27.76
C PHE A 125 -10.65 6.73 28.34
N MET A 126 -10.48 7.11 29.62
CA MET A 126 -9.18 7.03 30.29
C MET A 126 -8.64 5.61 30.37
N GLU A 127 -9.49 4.63 30.68
CA GLU A 127 -9.12 3.22 30.74
C GLU A 127 -8.73 2.69 29.35
N ALA A 128 -9.46 3.05 28.30
CA ALA A 128 -9.12 2.68 26.93
C ALA A 128 -7.77 3.28 26.47
N VAL A 129 -7.48 4.53 26.83
CA VAL A 129 -6.18 5.17 26.56
C VAL A 129 -5.05 4.44 27.30
N HIS A 130 -5.25 4.06 28.56
CA HIS A 130 -4.25 3.36 29.33
C HIS A 130 -3.97 1.95 28.76
N ILE A 131 -5.01 1.20 28.38
CA ILE A 131 -4.86 -0.09 27.69
C ILE A 131 -4.06 0.08 26.39
N LEU A 132 -4.39 1.09 25.59
CA LEU A 132 -3.67 1.38 24.35
C LEU A 132 -2.19 1.67 24.60
N GLN A 133 -1.87 2.47 25.63
CA GLN A 133 -0.48 2.75 26.02
C GLN A 133 0.26 1.48 26.42
N CYS A 134 -0.33 0.64 27.27
CA CYS A 134 0.26 -0.66 27.65
C CYS A 134 0.50 -1.54 26.42
N CYS A 135 -0.45 -1.58 25.48
CA CYS A 135 -0.29 -2.32 24.23
C CYS A 135 0.87 -1.79 23.36
N GLN A 136 1.09 -0.47 23.34
CA GLN A 136 2.16 0.17 22.57
C GLN A 136 3.57 -0.10 23.11
N GLU A 137 3.71 -0.55 24.36
CA GLU A 137 5.01 -0.95 24.93
C GLU A 137 5.53 -2.27 24.35
N PHE A 138 4.66 -3.08 23.72
CA PHE A 138 5.03 -4.36 23.14
C PHE A 138 5.53 -4.22 21.70
N SER A 139 6.66 -4.88 21.42
CA SER A 139 7.14 -5.04 20.04
C SER A 139 6.09 -5.78 19.20
N TYR A 140 5.89 -5.31 17.97
CA TYR A 140 4.97 -5.89 16.97
C TYR A 140 3.46 -5.72 17.25
N VAL A 141 3.06 -4.97 18.28
CA VAL A 141 1.66 -4.56 18.42
C VAL A 141 1.40 -3.36 17.49
N LEU A 142 0.29 -3.44 16.73
CA LEU A 142 -0.20 -2.28 16.00
C LEU A 142 -0.55 -1.18 16.99
N GLY A 143 0.23 -0.10 16.98
CA GLY A 143 -0.20 1.13 17.60
C GLY A 143 -1.55 1.57 17.01
N GLY A 144 -2.47 1.97 17.89
CA GLY A 144 -3.70 2.70 17.55
C GLY A 144 -3.64 4.14 18.06
N CYS A 145 -4.62 4.94 17.68
CA CYS A 145 -4.88 6.23 18.33
C CYS A 145 -6.37 6.29 18.71
N ILE A 146 -6.65 6.82 19.89
CA ILE A 146 -8.01 7.21 20.30
C ILE A 146 -8.04 8.73 20.18
N LEU A 147 -8.92 9.23 19.33
CA LEU A 147 -9.12 10.66 19.10
C LEU A 147 -10.33 11.14 19.92
N TYR A 148 -10.20 12.28 20.61
CA TYR A 148 -11.27 12.93 21.38
C TYR A 148 -11.61 14.27 20.77
#